data_AF-A0A2W7J3K9-F1
#
_entry.id   AF-A0A2W7J3K9-F1
#
_cell.length_a   1.000
_cell.length_b   1.000
_cell.length_c   1.000
_cell.angle_alpha   90.00
_cell.angle_beta   90.00
_cell.angle_gamma   90.00
#
_symmetry.space_group_name_H-M   'P 1'
#
loop_
_entity.id
_entity.type
_entity.pdbx_description
1 polymer ?
#
loop_
_entity_poly.entity_id
_entity_poly.type
_entity_poly.pdbx_seq_one_letter_code
_entity_poly.pdbx_strand_id
1 'polypeptide(L)'
;MTETLNPMTVVGGQSIIFFVDEADPVIPKVIIPAREEFVEGEEIFVKFGNVEVAYHKYRQGDFFPIHIPLDKGALSQVAVAAEAYYTIKHLDGSTSTSSSFRAKVEMFNSQSSVSHANAV
;
A
#
# COMPACT_ATOMS: atom_id res chain seq x y z
N MET A 1 9.37 23.44 -5.73
CA MET A 1 10.07 22.73 -4.63
C MET A 1 9.46 21.35 -4.53
N THR A 2 10.25 20.29 -4.40
CA THR A 2 9.76 18.92 -4.29
C THR A 2 9.59 18.59 -2.82
N GLU A 3 8.36 18.49 -2.33
CA GLU A 3 8.07 18.13 -0.94
C GLU A 3 8.50 16.67 -0.71
N THR A 4 9.31 16.43 0.32
CA THR A 4 9.72 15.06 0.68
C THR A 4 8.70 14.50 1.66
N LEU A 5 7.86 13.56 1.20
CA LEU A 5 6.83 12.98 2.06
C LEU A 5 7.43 11.87 2.96
N ASN A 6 6.87 11.76 4.16
CA ASN A 6 7.20 10.70 5.12
C ASN A 6 6.94 9.31 4.52
N PRO A 7 7.71 8.27 4.89
CA PRO A 7 7.44 6.91 4.43
C PRO A 7 6.10 6.40 4.97
N MET A 8 5.39 5.62 4.16
CA MET A 8 4.18 4.91 4.61
C MET A 8 4.52 3.65 5.43
N THR A 9 3.61 3.23 6.30
CA THR A 9 3.74 1.98 7.07
C THR A 9 2.69 0.96 6.63
N VAL A 10 3.04 -0.31 6.56
CA VAL A 10 2.11 -1.40 6.20
C VAL A 10 1.65 -2.09 7.47
N VAL A 11 0.33 -2.28 7.63
CA VAL A 11 -0.22 -3.07 8.74
C VAL A 11 -0.89 -4.34 8.19
N GLY A 12 -0.14 -5.43 8.31
CA GLY A 12 -0.47 -6.83 8.05
C GLY A 12 0.58 -7.68 8.78
N GLY A 13 0.27 -8.93 9.13
CA GLY A 13 1.05 -9.78 10.07
C GLY A 13 2.54 -9.99 9.75
N GLN A 14 3.36 -9.00 10.13
CA GLN A 14 4.82 -8.96 10.31
C GLN A 14 5.74 -9.28 9.10
N SER A 15 6.64 -8.32 8.83
CA SER A 15 7.64 -8.24 7.74
C SER A 15 7.06 -7.98 6.35
N ILE A 16 7.79 -7.24 5.50
CA ILE A 16 7.34 -6.68 4.22
C ILE A 16 7.25 -7.77 3.13
N ILE A 17 6.56 -8.86 3.45
CA ILE A 17 6.16 -9.92 2.55
C ILE A 17 4.64 -9.96 2.65
N PHE A 18 3.96 -9.44 1.63
CA PHE A 18 2.50 -9.50 1.56
C PHE A 18 2.10 -10.89 1.09
N PHE A 19 1.56 -11.70 2.00
CA PHE A 19 0.88 -12.93 1.61
C PHE A 19 -0.52 -12.58 1.14
N VAL A 20 -0.75 -12.65 -0.18
CA VAL A 20 -2.05 -12.37 -0.78
C VAL A 20 -2.70 -13.70 -1.12
N ASP A 21 -3.76 -14.01 -0.39
CA ASP A 21 -4.77 -15.00 -0.78
C ASP A 21 -6.05 -14.23 -1.12
N GLU A 22 -6.57 -14.46 -2.33
CA GLU A 22 -7.84 -13.88 -2.78
C GLU A 22 -9.03 -14.38 -1.96
N ALA A 23 -8.93 -15.59 -1.38
CA ALA A 23 -9.96 -16.19 -0.55
C ALA A 23 -9.93 -15.71 0.91
N ASP A 24 -8.84 -15.07 1.36
CA ASP A 24 -8.72 -14.55 2.72
C ASP A 24 -9.64 -13.32 2.89
N PRO A 25 -10.51 -13.25 3.91
CA PRO A 25 -11.30 -12.05 4.18
C PRO A 25 -10.46 -10.84 4.64
N VAL A 26 -9.20 -11.03 5.05
CA VAL A 26 -8.32 -9.96 5.54
C VAL A 26 -7.81 -9.10 4.38
N ILE A 27 -8.14 -7.81 4.39
CA ILE A 27 -7.65 -6.83 3.40
C ILE A 27 -6.42 -6.12 3.98
N PRO A 28 -5.23 -6.24 3.36
CA PRO A 28 -4.06 -5.52 3.81
C PRO A 28 -4.26 -4.01 3.66
N LYS A 29 -3.69 -3.23 4.57
CA LYS A 29 -3.84 -1.77 4.57
C LYS A 29 -2.49 -1.09 4.65
N VAL A 30 -2.42 0.06 4.00
CA VAL A 30 -1.33 1.03 4.15
C VAL A 30 -1.77 2.16 5.04
N ILE A 31 -0.87 2.59 5.91
CA ILE A 31 -1.00 3.74 6.77
C ILE A 31 -0.19 4.88 6.17
N ILE A 32 -0.91 5.92 5.74
CA ILE A 32 -0.32 7.19 5.34
C ILE A 32 -0.26 8.10 6.57
N PRO A 33 0.94 8.50 7.02
CA PRO A 33 1.07 9.33 8.21
C PRO A 33 0.43 10.71 8.01
N ALA A 34 0.06 11.35 9.12
CA ALA A 34 -0.32 12.75 9.12
C ALA A 34 0.79 13.61 8.52
N ARG A 35 0.42 14.59 7.68
CA ARG A 35 1.24 15.75 7.36
C ARG A 35 0.48 17.01 7.75
N GLU A 36 1.19 18.13 7.88
CA GLU A 36 0.62 19.38 8.37
C GLU A 36 -0.48 19.95 7.43
N GLU A 37 -0.43 19.68 6.13
CA GLU A 37 -1.38 20.24 5.15
C GLU A 37 -1.83 19.20 4.10
N PHE A 38 -2.88 18.42 4.38
CA PHE A 38 -3.66 17.78 3.32
C PHE A 38 -4.86 18.65 2.97
N VAL A 39 -5.07 18.87 1.67
CA VAL A 39 -6.17 19.71 1.16
C VAL A 39 -7.26 18.81 0.59
N GLU A 40 -8.50 19.06 0.98
CA GLU A 40 -9.66 18.31 0.48
C GLU A 40 -9.65 18.24 -1.06
N GLY A 41 -9.79 17.02 -1.59
CA GLY A 41 -9.77 16.75 -3.02
C GLY A 41 -8.42 16.29 -3.58
N GLU A 42 -7.33 16.37 -2.82
CA GLU A 42 -6.05 15.75 -3.19
C GLU A 42 -6.18 14.23 -3.36
N GLU A 43 -5.42 13.68 -4.29
CA GLU A 43 -5.49 12.26 -4.65
C GLU A 43 -4.21 11.54 -4.22
N ILE A 44 -4.36 10.48 -3.43
CA ILE A 44 -3.27 9.65 -2.92
C ILE A 44 -3.29 8.34 -3.71
N PHE A 45 -2.17 8.01 -4.33
CA PHE A 45 -1.97 6.77 -5.07
C PHE A 45 -0.86 5.97 -4.38
N VAL A 46 -1.15 4.71 -4.02
CA VAL A 46 -0.17 3.79 -3.43
C VAL A 46 0.35 2.88 -4.52
N LYS A 47 1.67 2.80 -4.67
CA LYS A 47 2.34 2.07 -5.73
C LYS A 47 3.35 1.08 -5.20
N PHE A 48 3.39 -0.07 -5.85
CA PHE A 48 4.38 -1.12 -5.66
C PHE A 48 5.06 -1.37 -7.00
N GLY A 49 6.27 -0.86 -7.16
CA GLY A 49 6.93 -0.75 -8.45
C GLY A 49 6.09 0.11 -9.39
N ASN A 50 5.70 -0.45 -10.53
CA ASN A 50 4.86 0.24 -11.53
C ASN A 50 3.36 -0.02 -11.35
N VAL A 51 2.97 -0.81 -10.35
CA VAL A 51 1.57 -1.20 -10.14
C VAL A 51 0.94 -0.28 -9.11
N GLU A 52 -0.19 0.33 -9.45
CA GLU A 52 -1.04 1.04 -8.50
C GLU A 52 -1.87 0.02 -7.74
N VAL A 53 -1.67 -0.05 -6.43
CA VAL A 53 -2.31 -1.05 -5.55
C VAL A 53 -3.36 -0.43 -4.63
N ALA A 54 -3.47 0.90 -4.61
CA ALA A 54 -4.55 1.59 -3.91
C ALA A 54 -4.70 3.04 -4.39
N TYR A 55 -5.91 3.56 -4.26
CA TYR A 55 -6.25 4.96 -4.51
C TYR A 55 -7.13 5.47 -3.37
N HIS A 56 -6.86 6.69 -2.93
CA HIS A 56 -7.70 7.40 -1.96
C HIS A 56 -7.80 8.88 -2.35
N LYS A 57 -9.02 9.40 -2.45
CA LYS A 57 -9.23 10.84 -2.56
C LYS A 57 -9.48 11.40 -1.18
N TYR A 58 -8.66 12.36 -0.76
CA TYR A 58 -8.80 13.00 0.54
C TYR A 58 -10.12 13.78 0.61
N ARG A 59 -10.89 13.52 1.68
CA ARG A 59 -12.23 14.08 1.90
C ARG A 59 -12.32 14.76 3.25
N GLN A 60 -13.24 15.70 3.38
CA GLN A 60 -13.59 16.26 4.67
C GLN A 60 -14.06 15.14 5.62
N GLY A 61 -13.34 14.95 6.73
CA GLY A 61 -13.60 13.89 7.71
C GLY A 61 -12.65 12.70 7.66
N ASP A 62 -11.66 12.71 6.76
CA ASP A 62 -10.53 11.79 6.89
C ASP A 62 -9.70 12.13 8.14
N PHE A 63 -9.46 11.12 8.98
CA PHE A 63 -8.66 11.26 10.20
C PHE A 63 -7.28 10.63 10.00
N PHE A 64 -6.24 11.34 10.43
CA PHE A 64 -4.90 10.79 10.36
C PHE A 64 -4.59 9.87 11.55
N PRO A 65 -3.82 8.79 11.32
CA PRO A 65 -3.28 8.40 10.02
C PRO A 65 -4.34 7.73 9.11
N ILE A 66 -4.27 8.01 7.80
CA ILE A 66 -5.24 7.47 6.83
C ILE A 66 -4.90 6.01 6.56
N HIS A 67 -5.89 5.14 6.70
CA HIS A 67 -5.76 3.73 6.40
C HIS A 67 -6.38 3.43 5.04
N ILE A 68 -5.54 3.20 4.04
CA ILE A 68 -5.98 2.90 2.68
C ILE A 68 -5.96 1.38 2.48
N PRO A 69 -7.11 0.73 2.20
CA PRO A 69 -7.14 -0.68 1.86
C PRO A 69 -6.43 -0.90 0.52
N LEU A 70 -5.59 -1.94 0.46
CA LEU A 70 -4.91 -2.32 -0.76
C LEU A 70 -5.79 -3.26 -1.59
N ASP A 71 -5.75 -3.11 -2.90
CA ASP A 71 -6.40 -3.98 -3.85
C ASP A 71 -5.59 -5.28 -4.02
N LYS A 72 -6.21 -6.41 -3.67
CA LYS A 72 -5.57 -7.74 -3.74
C LYS A 72 -5.27 -8.16 -5.17
N GLY A 73 -6.14 -7.82 -6.13
CA GLY A 73 -5.99 -8.15 -7.54
C GLY A 73 -4.93 -7.28 -8.25
N ALA A 74 -4.63 -6.10 -7.71
CA ALA A 74 -3.48 -5.30 -8.13
C ALA A 74 -2.19 -5.82 -7.47
N LEU A 75 -2.24 -6.16 -6.17
CA LEU A 75 -1.08 -6.74 -5.48
C LEU A 75 -0.61 -8.05 -6.13
N SER A 76 -1.53 -8.88 -6.66
CA SER A 76 -1.19 -10.11 -7.37
C SER A 76 -0.37 -9.90 -8.65
N GLN A 77 -0.38 -8.69 -9.21
CA GLN A 77 0.38 -8.31 -10.40
C GLN A 77 1.78 -7.75 -10.06
N VAL A 78 2.07 -7.53 -8.78
CA VAL A 78 3.35 -6.97 -8.33
C VAL A 78 4.44 -8.03 -8.47
N ALA A 79 5.56 -7.66 -9.08
CA ALA A 79 6.73 -8.52 -9.13
C ALA A 79 7.21 -8.86 -7.71
N VAL A 80 7.72 -10.08 -7.51
CA VAL A 80 8.02 -10.66 -6.20
C VAL A 80 8.67 -9.69 -5.22
N ALA A 81 9.62 -8.84 -5.65
CA ALA A 81 10.10 -7.71 -4.85
C ALA A 81 10.05 -6.39 -5.64
N ALA A 82 9.41 -5.37 -5.08
CA ALA A 82 9.22 -4.05 -5.69
C ALA A 82 9.39 -2.93 -4.64
N GLU A 83 9.67 -1.72 -5.09
CA GLU A 83 9.66 -0.55 -4.21
C GLU A 83 8.22 -0.11 -3.93
N ALA A 84 7.87 0.03 -2.66
CA ALA A 84 6.59 0.55 -2.23
C ALA A 84 6.72 2.02 -1.84
N TYR A 85 5.84 2.85 -2.38
CA TYR A 85 5.77 4.29 -2.12
C TYR A 85 4.36 4.80 -2.38
N TYR A 86 4.08 6.03 -1.98
CA TYR A 86 2.84 6.71 -2.37
C TYR A 86 3.14 8.06 -3.01
N THR A 87 2.23 8.49 -3.87
CA THR A 87 2.25 9.81 -4.50
C THR A 87 0.99 10.56 -4.16
N ILE A 88 1.11 11.85 -3.89
CA ILE A 88 -0.02 12.76 -3.75
C ILE A 88 -0.06 13.64 -4.98
N LYS A 89 -1.19 13.64 -5.69
CA LYS A 89 -1.48 14.60 -6.74
C LYS A 89 -2.24 15.77 -6.11
N HIS A 90 -1.62 16.93 -6.16
CA HIS A 90 -2.13 18.16 -5.61
C HIS A 90 -3.16 18.80 -6.55
N LEU A 91 -4.01 19.69 -5.99
CA LEU A 91 -5.03 20.41 -6.77
C LEU A 91 -4.43 21.37 -7.81
N ASP A 92 -3.20 21.83 -7.58
CA ASP A 92 -2.44 22.68 -8.51
C ASP A 92 -1.80 21.89 -9.67
N GLY A 93 -1.97 20.57 -9.69
CA GLY A 93 -1.42 19.67 -10.69
C GLY A 93 0.01 19.19 -10.40
N SER A 94 0.65 19.66 -9.33
CA SER A 94 1.94 19.13 -8.89
C SER A 94 1.78 17.75 -8.26
N THR A 95 2.90 17.03 -8.10
CA THR A 95 2.91 15.69 -7.49
C THR A 95 4.05 15.58 -6.50
N SER A 96 3.72 15.19 -5.27
CA SER A 96 4.70 14.86 -4.24
C SER A 96 4.81 13.35 -4.10
N THR A 97 6.03 12.86 -3.85
CA THR A 97 6.33 11.42 -3.77
C THR A 97 6.96 11.13 -2.42
N SER A 98 6.54 10.06 -1.77
CA SER A 98 7.13 9.62 -0.52
C SER A 98 8.49 8.98 -0.72
N SER A 99 9.25 8.92 0.38
CA SER A 99 10.36 7.97 0.45
C SER A 99 9.85 6.56 0.15
N SER A 100 10.62 5.79 -0.63
CA SER A 100 10.29 4.39 -0.95
C SER A 100 10.97 3.43 0.03
N PHE A 101 10.41 2.23 0.16
CA PHE A 101 11.06 1.11 0.84
C PHE A 101 10.82 -0.18 0.04
N ARG A 102 11.70 -1.16 0.21
CA ARG A 102 11.57 -2.43 -0.51
C ARG A 102 10.49 -3.31 0.12
N ALA A 103 9.55 -3.75 -0.70
CA ALA A 103 8.49 -4.67 -0.33
C ALA A 103 8.53 -5.93 -1.20
N LYS A 104 8.14 -7.06 -0.62
CA LYS A 104 7.95 -8.33 -1.31
C LYS A 104 6.47 -8.67 -1.32
N VAL A 105 5.95 -9.20 -2.41
CA VAL A 105 4.57 -9.72 -2.49
C VAL A 105 4.66 -11.20 -2.85
N GLU A 106 4.03 -12.05 -2.05
CA GLU A 106 3.95 -13.49 -2.23
C GLU A 106 2.49 -13.91 -2.35
N MET A 107 2.14 -14.63 -3.41
CA MET A 107 0.79 -15.14 -3.60
C MET A 107 0.70 -16.60 -3.14
N PHE A 108 -0.33 -16.91 -2.37
CA PHE A 108 -0.70 -18.30 -2.10
C PHE A 108 -1.87 -18.70 -3.00
N ASN A 109 -1.59 -19.52 -4.01
CA ASN A 109 -2.63 -20.24 -4.71
C ASN A 109 -3.03 -21.45 -3.85
N SER A 110 -4.22 -21.40 -3.27
CA SER A 110 -4.81 -22.39 -2.35
C SER A 110 -4.92 -23.83 -2.91
N GLN A 111 -4.50 -24.10 -4.15
CA GLN A 111 -4.30 -25.45 -4.66
C GLN A 111 -3.05 -26.16 -4.11
N SER A 112 -2.12 -25.44 -3.47
CA SER A 112 -0.96 -26.04 -2.78
C SER A 112 -1.16 -26.06 -1.27
N SER A 113 -2.31 -26.56 -0.82
CA SER A 113 -2.47 -26.99 0.58
C SER A 113 -1.66 -28.28 0.81
N VAL A 114 -0.33 -28.16 0.84
CA VAL A 114 0.51 -29.15 1.49
C VAL A 114 0.82 -28.59 2.88
N SER A 115 0.26 -29.28 3.86
CA SER A 115 0.28 -28.99 5.28
C SER A 115 1.65 -28.47 5.76
N HIS A 116 1.74 -27.19 6.12
CA HIS A 116 2.87 -26.67 6.91
C HIS A 116 2.74 -27.04 8.40
N ALA A 117 1.84 -27.97 8.75
CA ALA A 117 1.61 -28.45 10.10
C ALA A 117 2.63 -29.50 10.58
N ASN A 118 3.64 -29.85 9.78
CA ASN A 118 4.72 -30.75 10.21
C ASN A 118 6.03 -30.44 9.48
N ALA A 119 6.76 -29.44 9.97
CA ALA A 119 8.19 -29.35 9.77
C ALA A 119 8.82 -29.04 11.13
N VAL A 120 9.01 -30.11 11.92
CA VAL A 120 9.88 -30.15 13.10
C VAL A 120 11.28 -30.53 12.62
#